data_AF-R8C9K1-F1
#
_entry.id   AF-R8C9K1-F1
#
_cell.length_a   1.000
_cell.length_b   1.000
_cell.length_c   1.000
_cell.angle_alpha   90.00
_cell.angle_beta   90.00
_cell.angle_gamma   90.00
#
_symmetry.space_group_name_H-M   'P 1'
#
loop_
_entity.id
_entity.type
_entity.pdbx_description
1 polymer ?
#
loop_
_entity_poly.entity_id
_entity_poly.type
_entity_poly.pdbx_seq_one_letter_code
_entity_poly.pdbx_strand_id
1 'polypeptide(L)' 'MIERANELKREMKKYKEDLEVIRNFMFDQKENIPVVVLSTLREKANKLNIVIDDCEIRLKCYE' A
#
# COMPACT_ATOMS: atom_id res chain seq x y z
N MET A 1 16.35 -15.75 -10.43
CA MET A 1 15.79 -15.57 -9.07
C MET A 1 16.00 -14.16 -8.53
N ILE A 2 17.23 -13.61 -8.58
CA ILE A 2 17.54 -12.25 -8.12
C ILE A 2 16.71 -11.17 -8.84
N GLU A 3 16.51 -11.28 -10.15
CA GLU A 3 15.74 -10.30 -10.92
C GLU A 3 14.27 -10.21 -10.50
N ARG A 4 13.64 -11.37 -10.23
CA ARG A 4 12.26 -11.45 -9.77
C ARG A 4 12.07 -10.89 -8.36
N ALA A 5 13.02 -11.16 -7.46
CA ALA A 5 13.02 -10.57 -6.12
C ALA A 5 13.18 -9.03 -6.18
N ASN A 6 14.02 -8.52 -7.09
CA ASN A 6 14.18 -7.09 -7.29
C ASN A 6 12.95 -6.40 -7.89
N GLU A 7 12.24 -7.06 -8.82
CA GLU A 7 10.93 -6.58 -9.29
C GLU A 7 9.93 -6.49 -8.14
N LEU A 8 9.77 -7.57 -7.36
CA LEU A 8 8.88 -7.59 -6.20
C LEU A 8 9.20 -6.49 -5.19
N LYS A 9 10.48 -6.24 -4.90
CA LYS A 9 10.90 -5.12 -4.03
C LYS A 9 10.49 -3.75 -4.58
N ARG A 10 10.57 -3.55 -5.90
CA ARG A 10 10.13 -2.30 -6.55
C ARG A 10 8.61 -2.14 -6.51
N GLU A 11 7.87 -3.20 -6.80
CA GLU A 11 6.40 -3.21 -6.71
C GLU A 11 5.94 -2.89 -5.29
N MET A 12 6.51 -3.59 -4.31
CA MET A 12 6.23 -3.39 -2.89
C MET A 12 6.56 -1.98 -2.41
N LYS A 13 7.69 -1.40 -2.86
CA LYS A 13 8.05 -0.01 -2.56
C LYS A 13 6.97 0.94 -3.07
N LYS A 14 6.51 0.76 -4.32
CA LYS A 14 5.45 1.59 -4.91
C LYS A 14 4.15 1.50 -4.09
N TYR A 15 3.76 0.30 -3.67
CA TYR A 15 2.57 0.14 -2.84
C TYR A 15 2.70 0.81 -1.47
N LYS A 16 3.89 0.79 -0.85
CA LYS A 16 4.17 1.51 0.40
C LYS A 16 4.08 3.03 0.21
N GLU A 17 4.62 3.57 -0.88
CA GLU A 17 4.51 4.99 -1.24
C GLU A 17 3.05 5.41 -1.47
N ASP A 18 2.28 4.63 -2.25
CA ASP A 18 0.85 4.90 -2.49
C ASP A 18 0.03 4.89 -1.19
N LEU A 19 0.33 3.96 -0.29
CA LEU A 19 -0.31 3.85 1.02
C LEU A 19 0.01 5.05 1.92
N GLU A 20 1.26 5.52 1.89
CA GLU A 20 1.69 6.71 2.63
C GLU A 20 0.95 7.96 2.14
N VAL A 21 0.84 8.16 0.82
CA VAL A 21 0.07 9.27 0.23
C VAL A 21 -1.38 9.26 0.71
N ILE A 22 -2.04 8.09 0.69
CA ILE A 22 -3.43 7.96 1.14
C ILE A 22 -3.56 8.27 2.63
N ARG A 23 -2.64 7.79 3.47
CA ARG A 23 -2.64 8.05 4.92
C ARG A 23 -2.41 9.52 5.23
N ASN A 24 -1.44 10.15 4.57
CA ASN A 24 -1.15 11.58 4.73
C ASN A 24 -2.35 12.42 4.29
N PHE A 25 -2.95 12.11 3.14
CA PHE A 25 -4.16 12.80 2.70
C PHE A 25 -5.31 12.68 3.71
N MET A 26 -5.56 11.48 4.25
CA MET A 26 -6.59 11.28 5.27
C MET A 26 -6.27 12.04 6.56
N PHE A 27 -4.99 12.13 6.94
CA PHE A 27 -4.55 12.84 8.13
C PHE A 27 -4.66 14.36 7.97
N ASP A 28 -4.25 14.90 6.83
CA ASP A 28 -4.29 16.34 6.55
C ASP A 28 -5.73 16.86 6.41
N GLN A 29 -6.61 16.04 5.84
CA GLN A 29 -7.99 16.45 5.57
C GLN A 29 -8.97 16.10 6.71
N LYS A 30 -8.57 15.30 7.72
CA LYS A 30 -9.30 14.95 8.96
C LYS A 30 -10.85 14.98 8.88
N GLU A 31 -11.45 16.16 9.10
CA GLU A 31 -12.91 16.37 9.21
C GLU A 31 -13.56 16.91 7.91
N ASN A 32 -12.76 17.35 6.93
CA ASN A 32 -13.22 17.87 5.64
C ASN A 32 -13.46 16.78 4.59
N ILE A 33 -13.22 15.50 4.90
CA ILE A 33 -13.42 14.41 3.96
C ILE A 33 -14.88 13.94 4.02
N PRO A 34 -15.61 13.94 2.89
CA PRO A 34 -16.92 13.32 2.84
C PRO A 34 -16.86 11.84 3.25
N VAL A 35 -17.81 11.37 4.05
CA VAL A 35 -17.81 10.00 4.61
C VAL A 35 -17.62 8.92 3.54
N VAL A 36 -18.21 9.08 2.36
CA VAL A 36 -18.07 8.16 1.22
C VAL A 36 -16.62 8.12 0.70
N VAL A 37 -15.97 9.28 0.62
CA VAL A 37 -14.57 9.39 0.20
C VAL A 37 -13.65 8.77 1.25
N LEU A 38 -13.89 9.05 2.54
CA LEU A 38 -13.13 8.46 3.65
C LEU A 38 -13.24 6.93 3.65
N SER A 39 -14.45 6.40 3.45
CA SER A 39 -14.70 4.96 3.39
C SER A 39 -13.96 4.32 2.23
N THR A 40 -13.99 4.96 1.05
CA THR A 40 -13.24 4.51 -0.13
C THR A 40 -11.73 4.53 0.10
N LEU A 41 -11.21 5.59 0.71
CA LEU A 41 -9.78 5.72 1.02
C LEU A 41 -9.31 4.66 2.01
N ARG A 42 -10.12 4.37 3.05
CA ARG A 42 -9.86 3.28 4.00
C ARG A 42 -9.86 1.93 3.32
N GLU A 43 -10.84 1.66 2.46
CA GLU A 43 -10.88 0.40 1.68
C GLU A 43 -9.63 0.26 0.80
N LYS A 44 -9.23 1.34 0.12
CA LYS A 44 -8.05 1.34 -0.74
C LYS A 44 -6.76 1.15 0.06
N ALA A 45 -6.64 1.80 1.22
CA ALA A 45 -5.50 1.60 2.13
C ALA A 45 -5.42 0.15 2.64
N ASN A 46 -6.56 -0.47 2.98
CA ASN A 46 -6.61 -1.88 3.37
C ASN A 46 -6.18 -2.81 2.24
N LYS A 47 -6.66 -2.58 1.01
CA LYS A 47 -6.22 -3.37 -0.16
C LYS A 47 -4.72 -3.25 -0.40
N LEU A 48 -4.15 -2.04 -0.27
CA LEU A 48 -2.71 -1.85 -0.40
C LEU A 48 -1.92 -2.59 0.68
N ASN A 49 -2.37 -2.55 1.94
CA ASN A 49 -1.76 -3.35 3.01
C ASN A 49 -1.74 -4.85 2.66
N ILE A 50 -2.86 -5.41 2.20
CA ILE A 50 -2.95 -6.82 1.81
C ILE A 50 -1.95 -7.16 0.69
N VAL A 51 -1.83 -6.29 -0.31
CA VAL A 51 -0.89 -6.49 -1.43
C VAL A 51 0.56 -6.38 -0.96
N ILE A 52 0.86 -5.45 -0.06
CA ILE A 52 2.20 -5.34 0.54
C ILE A 52 2.55 -6.61 1.32
N ASP A 53 1.63 -7.12 2.14
CA ASP A 53 1.83 -8.36 2.90
C ASP A 53 2.04 -9.56 1.96
N ASP A 54 1.28 -9.66 0.86
CA ASP A 54 1.49 -10.68 -0.18
C ASP A 54 2.88 -10.57 -0.81
N CYS A 55 3.31 -9.35 -1.15
CA CYS A 55 4.66 -9.11 -1.66
C CYS A 55 5.74 -9.53 -0.66
N GLU A 56 5.57 -9.25 0.64
CA GLU A 56 6.50 -9.66 1.70
C GLU A 56 6.58 -11.18 1.83
N ILE A 57 5.44 -11.88 1.81
CA ILE A 57 5.38 -13.35 1.85
C ILE A 57 6.09 -13.94 0.63
N ARG A 58 5.78 -13.42 -0.57
CA ARG A 58 6.40 -13.91 -1.81
C ARG A 58 7.89 -13.62 -1.88
N LEU A 59 8.35 -12.50 -1.33
CA LEU A 59 9.77 -12.15 -1.24
C LEU A 59 10.56 -13.16 -0.42
N LYS A 60 10.00 -13.64 0.70
CA LYS A 60 10.63 -14.68 1.54
C LYS A 60 10.88 -15.99 0.78
N CYS A 61 10.14 -16.27 -0.28
CA CYS A 61 10.39 -17.45 -1.12
C CYS A 61 11.63 -17.32 -2.02
N TYR A 62 12.22 -16.13 -2.11
CA TYR A 62 13.41 -15.83 -2.90
C TYR A 62 14.63 -15.47 -2.04
N GLU A 63 14.49 -15.43 -0.71
CA GLU A 63 15.56 -15.29 0.29
C GLU A 63 16.02 -16.65 0.79
#